data_AF-A0A558CXR7-F1
#
_entry.id   AF-A0A558CXR7-F1
#
_cell.length_a   1.000
_cell.length_b   1.000
_cell.length_c   1.000
_cell.angle_alpha   90.00
_cell.angle_beta   90.00
_cell.angle_gamma   90.00
#
_symmetry.space_group_name_H-M   'P 1'
#
loop_
_entity.id
_entity.type
_entity.pdbx_description
1 polymer ?
#
loop_
_entity_poly.entity_id
_entity_poly.type
_entity_poly.pdbx_seq_one_letter_code
_entity_poly.pdbx_strand_id
1 'polypeptide(L)'
;MKPSSISLPFSLALLVTATTIAYAQTNPPNGHYEAGGSACVVAKKLGNSMAIQWATGEPSVAEAIDKAKQELNNQGYEFVFPQSNSNFRHGWMVIIKTRYRTYTGRERTSYGCGFDQLTVEAAEQRALSNLRSYSWGWKPSLGYEVIEKNQY
;
A
#
# COMPACT_ATOMS: atom_id res chain seq x y z
N MET A 1 -18.38 58.72 -51.16
CA MET A 1 -17.56 59.31 -50.08
C MET A 1 -17.39 58.25 -48.99
N LYS A 2 -16.14 57.96 -48.59
CA LYS A 2 -15.74 57.15 -47.40
C LYS A 2 -16.06 57.93 -46.10
N PRO A 3 -15.95 57.37 -44.87
CA PRO A 3 -15.80 55.96 -44.42
C PRO A 3 -16.80 55.57 -43.28
N SER A 4 -17.18 54.29 -43.12
CA SER A 4 -16.70 53.30 -42.13
C SER A 4 -16.75 53.69 -40.64
N SER A 5 -17.53 52.93 -39.86
CA SER A 5 -17.21 52.58 -38.45
C SER A 5 -17.96 51.30 -38.05
N ILE A 6 -17.29 50.16 -38.24
CA ILE A 6 -17.69 48.84 -37.71
C ILE A 6 -17.12 48.74 -36.30
N SER A 7 -18.00 48.55 -35.32
CA SER A 7 -17.65 48.29 -33.92
C SER A 7 -17.37 46.80 -33.75
N LEU A 8 -16.13 46.45 -33.37
CA LEU A 8 -15.74 45.11 -32.95
C LEU A 8 -15.80 45.03 -31.43
N PRO A 9 -16.41 44.00 -30.82
CA PRO A 9 -16.20 43.72 -29.41
C PRO A 9 -14.81 43.08 -29.23
N PHE A 10 -14.02 43.70 -28.36
CA PHE A 10 -12.75 43.19 -27.84
C PHE A 10 -13.03 41.94 -26.98
N SER A 11 -12.91 40.75 -27.54
CA SER A 11 -12.83 39.51 -26.75
C SER A 11 -11.42 39.38 -26.19
N LEU A 12 -11.28 39.71 -24.90
CA LEU A 12 -10.07 39.46 -24.13
C LEU A 12 -9.96 37.94 -23.86
N ALA A 13 -9.23 37.22 -24.71
CA ALA A 13 -8.88 35.83 -24.45
C ALA A 13 -7.76 35.79 -23.39
N LEU A 14 -8.12 35.51 -22.14
CA LEU A 14 -7.16 35.23 -21.07
C LEU A 14 -6.54 33.85 -21.35
N LEU A 15 -5.35 33.81 -21.95
CA LEU A 15 -4.54 32.60 -22.00
C LEU A 15 -4.01 32.30 -20.59
N VAL A 16 -4.69 31.40 -19.88
CA VAL A 16 -4.11 30.73 -18.71
C VAL A 16 -3.10 29.72 -19.25
N THR A 17 -1.83 30.12 -19.31
CA THR A 17 -0.74 29.17 -19.53
C THR A 17 -0.63 28.31 -18.28
N ALA A 18 -1.15 27.09 -18.34
CA ALA A 18 -0.86 26.07 -17.35
C ALA A 18 0.65 25.79 -17.40
N THR A 19 1.41 26.37 -16.48
CA THR A 19 2.80 25.97 -16.25
C THR A 19 2.76 24.59 -15.63
N THR A 20 2.89 23.55 -16.45
CA THR A 20 3.28 22.24 -15.96
C THR A 20 4.70 22.38 -15.41
N ILE A 21 4.82 22.52 -14.10
CA ILE A 21 6.10 22.32 -13.41
C ILE A 21 6.38 20.83 -13.56
N ALA A 22 7.18 20.49 -14.57
CA ALA A 22 7.80 19.18 -14.65
C ALA A 22 8.75 19.09 -13.46
N TYR A 23 8.35 18.36 -12.42
CA TYR A 23 9.28 17.92 -11.39
C TYR A 23 10.31 17.03 -12.09
N ALA A 24 11.48 17.58 -12.36
CA ALA A 24 12.64 16.81 -12.76
C ALA A 24 12.93 15.82 -11.63
N GLN A 25 12.61 14.55 -11.84
CA GLN A 25 13.10 13.47 -10.99
C GLN A 25 14.62 13.44 -11.19
N THR A 26 15.36 14.08 -10.28
CA THR A 26 16.79 13.88 -10.20
C THR A 26 17.02 12.44 -9.77
N ASN A 27 17.38 11.58 -10.73
CA ASN A 27 17.88 10.24 -10.43
C ASN A 27 19.05 10.40 -9.45
N PRO A 28 18.99 9.83 -8.23
CA PRO A 28 20.13 9.87 -7.34
C PRO A 28 21.32 9.14 -7.97
N PRO A 29 22.55 9.62 -7.75
CA PRO A 29 23.74 9.05 -8.35
C PRO A 29 24.00 7.66 -7.77
N ASN A 30 24.34 6.72 -8.65
CA ASN A 30 24.90 5.38 -8.39
C ASN A 30 25.38 5.15 -6.95
N GLY A 31 24.46 4.78 -6.07
CA GLY A 31 24.71 4.26 -4.74
C GLY A 31 23.94 2.96 -4.62
N HIS A 32 24.64 1.86 -4.34
CA HIS A 32 24.00 0.58 -4.04
C HIS A 32 23.24 0.72 -2.72
N TYR A 33 21.99 1.20 -2.77
CA TYR A 33 21.08 1.13 -1.65
C TYR A 33 20.37 -0.21 -1.75
N GLU A 34 20.87 -1.18 -0.99
CA GLU A 34 20.19 -2.46 -0.83
C GLU A 34 18.88 -2.20 -0.09
N ALA A 35 17.74 -2.72 -0.58
CA ALA A 35 16.46 -2.49 0.08
C ALA A 35 16.61 -2.79 1.58
N GLY A 36 16.32 -1.81 2.41
CA GLY A 36 16.56 -1.84 3.85
C GLY A 36 15.55 -2.65 4.64
N GLY A 37 14.56 -3.19 3.95
CA GLY A 37 13.50 -4.01 4.52
C GLY A 37 12.15 -3.70 3.89
N SER A 38 11.17 -4.49 4.33
CA SER A 38 9.85 -4.56 3.74
C SER A 38 8.84 -4.79 4.86
N ALA A 39 7.67 -4.16 4.77
CA ALA A 39 6.68 -4.22 5.83
C ALA A 39 5.25 -4.18 5.30
N CYS A 40 4.39 -4.93 5.98
CA CYS A 40 2.95 -4.86 5.84
C CYS A 40 2.37 -4.19 7.09
N VAL A 41 1.51 -3.21 6.90
CA VAL A 41 0.78 -2.49 7.96
C VAL A 41 -0.70 -2.69 7.71
N VAL A 42 -1.48 -2.93 8.77
CA VAL A 42 -2.92 -3.17 8.69
C VAL A 42 -3.70 -2.06 9.40
N ALA A 43 -4.77 -1.59 8.79
CA ALA A 43 -5.78 -0.76 9.44
C ALA A 43 -6.81 -1.66 10.14
N LYS A 44 -7.10 -1.41 11.42
CA LYS A 44 -8.08 -2.21 12.20
C LYS A 44 -9.19 -1.35 12.80
N LYS A 45 -10.40 -1.89 12.88
CA LYS A 45 -11.52 -1.28 13.62
C LYS A 45 -12.32 -2.34 14.34
N LEU A 46 -12.44 -2.22 15.67
CA LEU A 46 -13.20 -3.13 16.53
C LEU A 46 -12.86 -4.62 16.34
N GLY A 47 -11.60 -4.96 16.03
CA GLY A 47 -11.15 -6.33 15.74
C GLY A 47 -11.39 -6.82 14.31
N ASN A 48 -11.85 -5.94 13.41
CA ASN A 48 -11.92 -6.19 11.97
C ASN A 48 -10.70 -5.57 11.29
N SER A 49 -10.13 -6.22 10.28
CA SER A 49 -9.12 -5.58 9.44
C SER A 49 -9.81 -4.87 8.26
N MET A 50 -9.54 -3.57 8.11
CA MET A 50 -10.20 -2.70 7.14
C MET A 50 -9.42 -2.65 5.83
N ALA A 51 -8.10 -2.49 5.93
CA ALA A 51 -7.17 -2.43 4.81
C ALA A 51 -5.79 -2.94 5.25
N ILE A 52 -4.94 -3.26 4.29
CA ILE A 52 -3.54 -3.60 4.50
C ILE A 52 -2.73 -2.90 3.41
N GLN A 53 -1.56 -2.40 3.79
CA GLN A 53 -0.63 -1.76 2.88
C GLN A 53 0.74 -2.40 3.02
N TRP A 54 1.36 -2.67 1.88
CA TRP A 54 2.75 -3.08 1.81
C TRP A 54 3.62 -1.91 1.32
N ALA A 55 4.85 -1.84 1.84
CA ALA A 55 5.88 -0.94 1.33
C ALA A 55 7.28 -1.54 1.56
N THR A 56 8.25 -1.05 0.79
CA THR A 56 9.68 -1.22 1.04
C THR A 56 10.28 0.05 1.64
N GLY A 57 11.39 -0.10 2.37
CA GLY A 57 12.13 1.00 2.98
C GLY A 57 13.60 0.95 2.56
N GLU A 58 14.21 2.10 2.35
CA GLU A 58 15.61 2.25 1.93
C GLU A 58 16.23 3.38 2.76
N PRO A 59 16.87 3.10 3.92
CA PRO A 59 17.66 1.90 4.20
C PRO A 59 17.15 1.02 5.36
N SER A 60 15.87 1.10 5.79
CA SER A 60 15.41 0.29 6.93
C SER A 60 13.96 -0.21 6.89
N VAL A 61 13.67 -1.28 7.64
CA VAL A 61 12.31 -1.75 7.95
C VAL A 61 11.47 -0.65 8.63
N ALA A 62 12.07 0.19 9.47
CA ALA A 62 11.33 1.27 10.15
C ALA A 62 10.71 2.23 9.13
N GLU A 63 11.46 2.59 8.09
CA GLU A 63 10.95 3.42 7.00
C GLU A 63 9.87 2.71 6.18
N ALA A 64 10.01 1.41 5.92
CA ALA A 64 8.98 0.61 5.25
C ALA A 64 7.66 0.65 6.04
N ILE A 65 7.75 0.51 7.38
CA ILE A 65 6.60 0.62 8.28
C ILE A 65 5.99 2.02 8.20
N ASP A 66 6.80 3.07 8.26
CA ASP A 66 6.33 4.45 8.25
C ASP A 66 5.66 4.82 6.91
N LYS A 67 6.23 4.40 5.79
CA LYS A 67 5.62 4.54 4.45
C LYS A 67 4.25 3.86 4.37
N ALA A 68 4.17 2.59 4.79
CA ALA A 68 2.91 1.85 4.75
C ALA A 68 1.85 2.42 5.73
N LYS A 69 2.26 2.92 6.90
CA LYS A 69 1.36 3.65 7.82
C LYS A 69 0.88 4.96 7.21
N GLN A 70 1.78 5.75 6.63
CA GLN A 70 1.47 7.03 6.03
C GLN A 70 0.44 6.86 4.92
N GLU A 71 0.60 5.85 4.06
CA GLU A 71 -0.35 5.57 3.00
C GLU A 71 -1.75 5.20 3.54
N LEU A 72 -1.84 4.33 4.54
CA LEU A 72 -3.13 4.03 5.19
C LEU A 72 -3.74 5.26 5.88
N ASN A 73 -2.92 6.09 6.51
CA ASN A 73 -3.39 7.34 7.13
C ASN A 73 -3.91 8.33 6.08
N ASN A 74 -3.24 8.44 4.92
CA ASN A 74 -3.69 9.26 3.79
C ASN A 74 -5.04 8.79 3.24
N GLN A 75 -5.33 7.49 3.32
CA GLN A 75 -6.63 6.91 2.98
C GLN A 75 -7.70 7.10 4.08
N GLY A 76 -7.35 7.76 5.20
CA GLY A 76 -8.28 8.08 6.29
C GLY A 76 -8.41 7.00 7.38
N TYR A 77 -7.50 6.02 7.44
CA TYR A 77 -7.48 5.03 8.52
C TYR A 77 -6.72 5.56 9.75
N GLU A 78 -7.39 5.64 10.90
CA GLU A 78 -6.78 6.16 12.13
C GLU A 78 -5.96 5.11 12.92
N PHE A 79 -6.42 3.85 12.91
CA PHE A 79 -5.86 2.78 13.72
C PHE A 79 -5.03 1.82 12.87
N VAL A 80 -3.77 2.18 12.65
CA VAL A 80 -2.82 1.44 11.79
C VAL A 80 -1.72 0.77 12.60
N PHE A 81 -1.42 -0.49 12.31
CA PHE A 81 -0.48 -1.31 13.08
C PHE A 81 0.43 -2.13 12.16
N PRO A 82 1.75 -2.23 12.44
CA PRO A 82 2.60 -3.20 11.77
C PRO A 82 2.04 -4.62 11.93
N GLN A 83 1.89 -5.32 10.81
CA GLN A 83 1.31 -6.67 10.74
C GLN A 83 2.41 -7.73 10.54
N SER A 84 3.41 -7.42 9.71
CA SER A 84 4.57 -8.27 9.42
C SER A 84 5.68 -7.42 8.83
N ASN A 85 6.94 -7.82 8.97
CA ASN A 85 8.08 -7.16 8.34
C ASN A 85 9.22 -8.13 8.06
N SER A 86 10.19 -7.69 7.25
CA SER A 86 11.42 -8.40 6.99
C SER A 86 12.57 -7.45 6.68
N ASN A 87 13.78 -7.79 7.13
CA ASN A 87 15.04 -7.11 6.79
C ASN A 87 15.66 -7.64 5.48
N PHE A 88 14.94 -8.44 4.69
CA PHE A 88 15.48 -8.94 3.43
C PHE A 88 15.66 -7.79 2.43
N ARG A 89 16.81 -7.81 1.74
CA ARG A 89 17.19 -6.85 0.70
C ARG A 89 16.48 -7.07 -0.64
N HIS A 90 15.99 -8.28 -0.83
CA HIS A 90 15.11 -8.67 -1.91
C HIS A 90 14.35 -9.90 -1.46
N GLY A 91 13.23 -10.18 -2.10
CA GLY A 91 12.47 -11.40 -1.87
C GLY A 91 11.06 -11.33 -2.40
N TRP A 92 10.25 -12.27 -1.94
CA TRP A 92 8.84 -12.35 -2.20
C TRP A 92 8.05 -11.80 -1.02
N MET A 93 6.99 -11.07 -1.34
CA MET A 93 5.94 -10.67 -0.42
C MET A 93 4.63 -11.31 -0.90
N VAL A 94 3.85 -11.84 0.04
CA VAL A 94 2.48 -12.32 -0.20
C VAL A 94 1.54 -11.76 0.85
N ILE A 95 0.42 -11.18 0.40
CA ILE A 95 -0.72 -10.82 1.23
C ILE A 95 -1.88 -11.76 0.94
N ILE A 96 -2.42 -12.35 2.01
CA ILE A 96 -3.64 -13.13 1.98
C ILE A 96 -4.75 -12.40 2.72
N LYS A 97 -5.98 -12.64 2.32
CA LYS A 97 -7.19 -12.11 2.95
C LYS A 97 -8.18 -13.24 3.19
N THR A 98 -8.94 -13.13 4.27
CA THR A 98 -10.04 -14.04 4.55
C THR A 98 -11.24 -13.27 5.07
N ARG A 99 -12.44 -13.78 4.80
CA ARG A 99 -13.68 -13.33 5.39
C ARG A 99 -14.33 -14.50 6.11
N TYR A 100 -14.74 -14.29 7.35
CA TYR A 100 -15.35 -15.34 8.15
C TYR A 100 -16.28 -14.78 9.22
N ARG A 101 -17.24 -15.62 9.62
CA ARG A 101 -18.14 -15.35 10.74
C ARG A 101 -17.54 -15.89 12.03
N THR A 102 -17.48 -15.06 13.07
CA THR A 102 -17.05 -15.49 14.41
C THR A 102 -18.10 -16.40 15.05
N TYR A 103 -17.71 -17.11 16.12
CA TYR A 103 -18.66 -17.86 16.96
C TYR A 103 -19.86 -17.00 17.43
N THR A 104 -19.63 -15.71 17.68
CA THR A 104 -20.68 -14.75 18.06
C THR A 104 -21.51 -14.21 16.90
N GLY A 105 -21.36 -14.76 15.69
CA GLY A 105 -22.14 -14.39 14.51
C GLY A 105 -21.66 -13.12 13.79
N ARG A 106 -20.54 -12.51 14.19
CA ARG A 106 -20.03 -11.28 13.57
C ARG A 106 -19.16 -11.59 12.36
N GLU A 107 -19.40 -10.90 11.25
CA GLU A 107 -18.51 -10.96 10.09
C GLU A 107 -17.18 -10.27 10.38
N ARG A 108 -16.09 -10.90 9.95
CA ARG A 108 -14.71 -10.41 10.07
C ARG A 108 -13.98 -10.57 8.76
N THR A 109 -13.16 -9.57 8.47
CA THR A 109 -12.08 -9.62 7.49
C THR A 109 -10.76 -9.61 8.25
N SER A 110 -9.86 -10.48 7.82
CA SER A 110 -8.49 -10.54 8.33
C SER A 110 -7.50 -10.69 7.20
N TYR A 111 -6.29 -10.19 7.45
CA TYR A 111 -5.16 -10.33 6.53
C TYR A 111 -4.04 -11.13 7.19
N GLY A 112 -3.26 -11.80 6.35
CA GLY A 112 -1.94 -12.30 6.69
C GLY A 112 -0.93 -11.74 5.70
N CYS A 113 0.28 -11.44 6.16
CA CYS A 113 1.37 -11.04 5.28
C CYS A 113 2.66 -11.79 5.63
N GLY A 114 3.34 -12.27 4.59
CA GLY A 114 4.56 -13.06 4.72
C GLY A 114 5.61 -12.65 3.70
N PHE A 115 6.87 -12.81 4.12
CA PHE A 115 8.05 -12.50 3.33
C PHE A 115 9.00 -13.69 3.29
N ASP A 116 9.57 -13.99 2.14
CA ASP A 116 10.61 -15.00 2.01
C ASP A 116 11.62 -14.61 0.93
N GLN A 117 12.90 -14.86 1.14
CA GLN A 117 13.94 -14.43 0.19
C GLN A 117 13.93 -15.23 -1.11
N LEU A 118 13.48 -16.49 -1.07
CA LEU A 118 13.76 -17.45 -2.13
C LEU A 118 12.52 -17.79 -2.93
N THR A 119 11.41 -18.06 -2.25
CA THR A 119 10.22 -18.66 -2.90
C THR A 119 8.93 -17.98 -2.47
N VAL A 120 8.00 -17.93 -3.41
CA VAL A 120 6.70 -17.32 -3.14
C VAL A 120 5.81 -18.22 -2.29
N GLU A 121 5.99 -19.54 -2.40
CA GLU A 121 5.28 -20.54 -1.60
C GLU A 121 5.63 -20.40 -0.11
N ALA A 122 6.92 -20.20 0.20
CA ALA A 122 7.35 -19.96 1.57
C ALA A 122 6.82 -18.62 2.12
N ALA A 123 6.78 -17.57 1.29
CA ALA A 123 6.18 -16.29 1.67
C ALA A 123 4.67 -16.45 1.97
N GLU A 124 3.95 -17.23 1.16
CA GLU A 124 2.53 -17.55 1.38
C GLU A 124 2.30 -18.37 2.66
N GLN A 125 3.15 -19.38 2.96
CA GLN A 125 3.07 -20.11 4.23
C GLN A 125 3.33 -19.21 5.44
N ARG A 126 4.25 -18.24 5.33
CA ARG A 126 4.47 -17.23 6.37
C ARG A 126 3.29 -16.29 6.50
N ALA A 127 2.64 -15.91 5.39
CA ALA A 127 1.40 -15.13 5.41
C ALA A 127 0.27 -15.89 6.12
N LEU A 128 0.16 -17.20 5.90
CA LEU A 128 -0.79 -18.08 6.59
C LEU A 128 -0.51 -18.19 8.09
N SER A 129 0.75 -18.34 8.48
CA SER A 129 1.17 -18.32 9.88
C SER A 129 0.81 -16.99 10.55
N ASN A 130 1.13 -15.88 9.87
CA ASN A 130 0.79 -14.53 10.33
C ASN A 130 -0.73 -14.36 10.49
N LEU A 131 -1.55 -14.81 9.53
CA LEU A 131 -3.01 -14.75 9.64
C LEU A 131 -3.52 -15.45 10.91
N ARG A 132 -3.00 -16.64 11.22
CA ARG A 132 -3.37 -17.42 12.41
C ARG A 132 -3.04 -16.69 13.71
N SER A 133 -1.89 -16.01 13.77
CA SER A 133 -1.47 -15.26 14.96
C SER A 133 -2.42 -14.10 15.30
N TYR A 134 -3.01 -13.46 14.29
CA TYR A 134 -3.85 -12.27 14.47
C TYR A 134 -5.37 -12.54 14.35
N SER A 135 -5.76 -13.75 13.96
CA SER A 135 -7.17 -14.12 13.71
C SER A 135 -7.56 -15.39 14.45
N TRP A 136 -7.67 -15.32 15.78
CA TRP A 136 -7.90 -16.50 16.63
C TRP A 136 -9.21 -17.25 16.33
N GLY A 137 -10.20 -16.56 15.76
CA GLY A 137 -11.46 -17.18 15.34
C GLY A 137 -11.42 -17.82 13.95
N TRP A 138 -10.34 -17.64 13.19
CA TRP A 138 -10.18 -18.23 11.86
C TRP A 138 -9.70 -19.68 11.97
N LYS A 139 -10.12 -20.52 11.02
CA LYS A 139 -9.73 -21.93 10.89
C LYS A 139 -9.32 -22.22 9.44
N PRO A 140 -8.38 -23.16 9.19
CA PRO A 140 -7.98 -23.54 7.84
C PRO A 140 -9.15 -23.90 6.92
N SER A 141 -10.21 -24.53 7.44
CA SER A 141 -11.40 -24.91 6.69
C SER A 141 -12.19 -23.73 6.12
N LEU A 142 -11.96 -22.50 6.60
CA LEU A 142 -12.61 -21.28 6.10
C LEU A 142 -11.90 -20.69 4.87
N GLY A 143 -10.69 -21.16 4.58
CA GLY A 143 -9.90 -20.70 3.45
C GLY A 143 -9.43 -19.25 3.55
N TYR A 144 -8.74 -18.82 2.50
CA TYR A 144 -8.26 -17.47 2.25
C TYR A 144 -8.08 -17.27 0.75
N GLU A 145 -7.98 -16.00 0.34
CA GLU A 145 -7.60 -15.57 -1.00
C GLU A 145 -6.21 -14.92 -0.94
N VAL A 146 -5.33 -15.24 -1.89
CA VAL A 146 -4.11 -14.44 -2.12
C VAL A 146 -4.54 -13.20 -2.89
N ILE A 147 -4.35 -12.01 -2.32
CA ILE A 147 -4.78 -10.75 -2.92
C ILE A 147 -3.62 -9.92 -3.47
N GLU A 148 -2.41 -10.20 -3.02
CA GLU A 148 -1.21 -9.53 -3.52
C GLU A 148 0.00 -10.45 -3.44
N LYS A 149 0.85 -10.38 -4.45
CA LYS A 149 2.07 -11.17 -4.58
C LYS A 149 3.08 -10.37 -5.41
N ASN A 150 4.19 -9.98 -4.79
CA ASN A 150 5.20 -9.15 -5.45
C ASN A 150 6.61 -9.63 -5.10
N GLN A 151 7.53 -9.47 -6.05
CA GLN A 151 8.96 -9.45 -5.75
C GLN A 151 9.38 -8.02 -5.41
N TYR A 152 10.39 -7.89 -4.57
CA TYR A 152 11.04 -6.63 -4.22
C TYR A 152 12.52 -6.85 -3.99
#